data_AF-A0A3C1T7I1-F1
#
_entry.id   AF-A0A3C1T7I1-F1
#
_cell.length_a   1.000
_cell.length_b   1.000
_cell.length_c   1.000
_cell.angle_alpha   90.00
_cell.angle_beta   90.00
_cell.angle_gamma   90.00
#
_symmetry.space_group_name_H-M   'P 1'
#
loop_
_entity.id
_entity.type
_entity.pdbx_description
1 polymer ?
#
loop_
_entity_poly.entity_id
_entity_poly.type
_entity_poly.pdbx_seq_one_letter_code
_entity_poly.pdbx_strand_id
1 'polypeptide(L)' 'MADIFERLIKNYGPIGQHRERAHGYFAFPKLEGEISSRMKFRGKEMVVWSLNNYLGLANHPEVRKADMEGAKE' A
#
# COMPACT_ATOMS: atom_id res chain seq x y z
N MET A 1 -27.96 -2.62 23.18
CA MET A 1 -27.66 -2.06 21.84
C MET A 1 -26.24 -2.48 21.54
N ALA A 2 -26.03 -3.36 20.56
CA ALA A 2 -24.68 -3.87 20.27
C ALA A 2 -23.82 -2.75 19.68
N ASP A 3 -22.59 -2.65 20.14
CA ASP A 3 -21.62 -1.68 19.65
C ASP A 3 -21.36 -1.87 18.14
N ILE A 4 -21.10 -0.76 17.44
CA ILE A 4 -20.88 -0.77 16.00
C ILE A 4 -19.67 -1.61 15.60
N PHE A 5 -18.62 -1.63 16.42
CA PHE A 5 -17.45 -2.47 16.18
C PHE A 5 -17.77 -3.95 16.42
N GLU A 6 -18.54 -4.23 17.47
CA GLU A 6 -19.00 -5.59 17.76
C GLU A 6 -19.83 -6.16 16.60
N ARG A 7 -20.68 -5.33 15.98
CA ARG A 7 -21.47 -5.72 14.78
C ARG A 7 -20.57 -5.99 13.56
N LEU A 8 -19.53 -5.18 13.37
CA LEU A 8 -18.58 -5.34 12.26
C LEU A 8 -17.73 -6.61 12.40
N ILE A 9 -17.29 -6.95 13.62
CA ILE A 9 -16.50 -8.15 13.89
C ILE A 9 -17.34 -9.42 13.73
N LYS A 10 -18.60 -9.39 14.17
CA LYS A 10 -19.51 -10.54 14.07
C LYS A 10 -20.00 -10.81 12.65
N ASN A 11 -20.13 -9.77 11.82
CA ASN A 11 -20.62 -9.93 10.46
C ASN A 11 -19.86 -9.01 9.48
N TYR A 12 -18.83 -9.56 8.86
CA TYR A 12 -17.99 -8.86 7.89
C TYR A 12 -18.66 -8.66 6.51
N GLY A 13 -19.88 -9.19 6.32
CA GLY A 13 -20.62 -9.12 5.07
C GLY A 13 -20.00 -9.89 3.89
N PRO A 14 -20.61 -9.81 2.69
CA PRO A 14 -20.23 -10.61 1.52
C PRO A 14 -18.82 -10.37 0.98
N ILE A 15 -18.22 -9.21 1.25
CA ILE A 15 -16.83 -8.91 0.87
C ILE A 15 -15.87 -9.36 1.97
N GLY A 16 -16.25 -9.15 3.23
CA GLY A 16 -15.37 -9.42 4.36
C GLY A 16 -15.13 -10.91 4.61
N GLN A 17 -16.00 -11.80 4.12
CA GLN A 17 -15.71 -13.25 4.06
C GLN A 17 -14.45 -13.58 3.22
N HIS A 18 -13.98 -12.65 2.38
CA HIS A 18 -12.76 -12.82 1.58
C HIS A 18 -11.57 -12.07 2.15
N ARG A 19 -11.73 -11.37 3.29
CA ARG A 19 -10.70 -10.51 3.86
C ARG A 19 -9.39 -11.24 4.14
N GLU A 20 -9.47 -12.44 4.72
CA GLU A 20 -8.30 -13.25 5.08
C GLU A 20 -7.42 -13.55 3.86
N ARG A 21 -8.04 -13.95 2.74
CA ARG A 21 -7.33 -14.26 1.50
C ARG A 21 -6.97 -13.03 0.66
N ALA A 22 -7.76 -11.95 0.76
CA ALA A 22 -7.62 -10.78 -0.09
C ALA A 22 -6.66 -9.75 0.47
N HIS A 23 -6.73 -9.46 1.77
CA HIS A 23 -5.99 -8.38 2.39
C HIS A 23 -4.48 -8.66 2.41
N GLY A 24 -3.68 -7.68 2.02
CA GLY A 24 -2.22 -7.78 1.97
C GLY A 24 -1.68 -8.53 0.74
N TYR A 25 -2.54 -9.17 -0.06
CA TYR A 25 -2.15 -9.79 -1.32
C TYR A 25 -2.86 -9.17 -2.53
N PHE A 26 -4.17 -9.34 -2.64
CA PHE A 26 -4.96 -8.80 -3.75
C PHE A 26 -5.44 -7.37 -3.47
N ALA A 27 -5.84 -7.12 -2.22
CA ALA A 27 -6.23 -5.81 -1.74
C ALA A 27 -5.14 -5.26 -0.83
N PHE A 28 -4.67 -4.05 -1.14
CA PHE A 28 -3.61 -3.38 -0.37
C PHE A 28 -2.33 -4.22 -0.21
N PRO A 29 -1.72 -4.69 -1.32
CA PRO A 29 -0.43 -5.38 -1.24
C PRO A 29 0.62 -4.44 -0.63
N LYS A 30 1.45 -4.99 0.27
CA LYS A 30 2.56 -4.25 0.88
C LYS A 30 3.83 -4.55 0.10
N LEU A 31 4.24 -3.57 -0.71
CA LEU A 31 5.55 -3.56 -1.36
C LEU A 31 6.57 -2.89 -0.43
N GLU A 32 7.77 -3.44 -0.39
CA GLU A 32 8.87 -2.97 0.44
C GLU A 32 10.04 -2.49 -0.43
N GLY A 33 10.81 -1.55 0.10
CA GLY A 33 11.96 -0.93 -0.56
C GLY A 33 11.63 0.39 -1.24
N GLU A 34 12.61 0.90 -2.00
CA GLU A 34 12.48 2.14 -2.75
C GLU A 34 11.43 2.04 -3.86
N ILE A 35 10.75 3.15 -4.16
CA ILE A 35 9.72 3.19 -5.21
C ILE A 35 10.35 2.97 -6.58
N SER A 36 10.12 1.83 -7.21
CA SER A 36 10.79 1.48 -8.45
C SER A 36 9.96 0.50 -9.29
N SER A 37 10.39 0.25 -10.53
CA SER A 37 9.85 -0.81 -11.40
C SER A 37 10.12 -2.22 -10.85
N ARG A 38 11.03 -2.35 -9.87
CA ARG A 38 11.27 -3.57 -9.09
C ARG A 38 11.21 -3.26 -7.60
N MET A 39 10.40 -4.02 -6.86
CA MET A 39 10.24 -3.88 -5.41
C MET A 39 10.12 -5.26 -4.77
N LYS A 40 10.21 -5.32 -3.43
CA LYS A 40 10.01 -6.58 -2.70
C LYS A 40 8.53 -6.76 -2.36
N PHE A 41 7.99 -7.93 -2.65
CA PHE A 41 6.67 -8.35 -2.20
C PHE A 41 6.82 -9.68 -1.45
N ARG A 42 6.46 -9.69 -0.16
CA ARG A 42 6.62 -10.86 0.72
C ARG A 42 8.04 -11.44 0.68
N GLY A 43 9.04 -10.55 0.74
CA GLY A 43 10.46 -10.91 0.72
C GLY A 43 11.04 -11.31 -0.64
N LYS A 44 10.23 -11.35 -1.70
CA LYS A 44 10.69 -11.69 -3.07
C LYS A 44 10.74 -10.46 -3.95
N GLU A 45 11.77 -10.34 -4.78
CA GLU A 45 11.83 -9.29 -5.79
C GLU A 45 10.81 -9.55 -6.90
N MET A 46 10.04 -8.53 -7.25
CA MET A 46 8.99 -8.58 -8.26
C MET A 46 9.11 -7.40 -9.21
N VAL A 47 8.72 -7.59 -10.47
CA VAL A 47 8.43 -6.47 -11.38
C VAL A 47 7.07 -5.88 -11.00
N VAL A 48 7.01 -4.56 -10.83
CA VAL A 48 5.83 -3.84 -10.36
C VAL A 48 5.14 -3.14 -11.53
N TRP A 49 3.96 -3.63 -11.90
CA TRP A 49 3.12 -3.06 -12.98
C TRP A 49 1.99 -2.15 -12.46
N SER A 50 1.77 -2.14 -11.15
CA SER A 50 0.65 -1.43 -10.51
C SER A 50 0.98 0.01 -10.10
N LEU A 51 2.20 0.48 -10.36
CA LEU A 51 2.72 1.75 -9.83
C LEU A 51 2.65 2.84 -10.88
N ASN A 52 2.09 4.00 -10.51
CA ASN A 52 1.88 5.13 -11.42
C ASN A 52 3.10 6.07 -11.50
N ASN A 53 4.32 5.54 -11.29
CA ASN A 53 5.57 6.31 -11.32
C ASN A 53 6.17 6.29 -12.73
N TYR A 54 5.41 6.75 -13.72
CA TYR A 54 5.72 6.57 -15.14
C TYR A 54 7.06 7.20 -15.56
N LEU A 55 7.43 8.33 -14.95
CA LEU A 55 8.68 9.05 -15.23
C LEU A 55 9.81 8.71 -14.26
N GLY A 56 9.58 7.81 -13.30
CA GLY A 56 10.60 7.46 -12.30
C GLY A 56 10.88 8.55 -11.25
N LEU A 57 10.08 9.61 -11.20
CA LEU A 57 10.37 10.79 -10.38
C LEU A 57 10.12 10.63 -8.87
N ALA A 58 9.45 9.56 -8.44
CA ALA A 58 9.14 9.34 -7.03
C ALA A 58 10.38 9.34 -6.11
N ASN A 59 11.56 8.96 -6.62
CA ASN A 59 12.83 8.99 -5.89
C ASN A 59 13.81 10.04 -6.41
N HIS A 60 13.38 10.95 -7.28
CA HIS A 60 14.27 11.95 -7.84
C HIS A 60 14.81 12.86 -6.72
N PRO A 61 16.14 13.09 -6.62
CA PRO A 61 16.73 13.82 -5.50
C PRO A 61 16.13 15.21 -5.28
N GLU A 62 15.87 15.95 -6.37
CA GLU A 62 15.30 17.29 -6.28
C GLU A 62 13.85 17.27 -5.75
N VAL A 63 13.05 16.27 -6.14
CA VAL A 63 11.67 16.12 -5.67
C VAL A 63 11.65 15.79 -4.17
N ARG A 64 12.48 14.84 -3.74
CA ARG A 64 12.63 14.46 -2.33
C ARG A 64 13.14 15.61 -1.47
N LYS A 65 14.07 16.40 -2.00
CA LYS A 65 14.59 17.59 -1.33
C LYS A 65 13.48 18.63 -1.14
N ALA A 66 12.72 18.95 -2.18
CA ALA A 66 11.62 19.91 -2.11
C ALA A 66 10.53 19.47 -1.12
N ASP A 67 10.15 18.19 -1.12
CA ASP A 67 9.20 17.62 -0.16
C ASP A 67 9.68 17.76 1.30
N MET A 68 10.95 17.42 1.56
CA MET A 68 11.57 17.55 2.88
C MET A 68 11.68 19.02 3.35
N GLU A 69 11.98 19.94 2.44
CA GLU A 69 12.06 21.37 2.75
C GLU A 69 10.68 21.93 3.12
N GLY A 70 9.65 21.61 2.34
CA GLY A 70 8.28 22.05 2.62
C GLY A 70 7.69 21.49 3.92
N ALA A 71 8.11 20.30 4.36
CA ALA A 71 7.64 19.70 5.61
C ALA A 71 8.26 20.29 6.89
N LYS A 72 9.27 21.17 6.78
CA LYS A 72 9.91 21.82 7.94
C LYS A 72 9.21 23.10 8.40
N GLU A 73 8.31 23.64 7.59
CA GLU A 73 7.47 24.81 7.89
C GLU A 73 6.23 24.41 8.70
#